data_AF-A0A1I1B739-F1
#
_entry.id   AF-A0A1I1B739-F1
#
_cell.length_a   1.000
_cell.length_b   1.000
_cell.length_c   1.000
_cell.angle_alpha   90.00
_cell.angle_beta   90.00
_cell.angle_gamma   90.00
#
_symmetry.space_group_name_H-M   'P 1'
#
loop_
_entity.id
_entity.type
_entity.pdbx_description
1 polymer ?
#
loop_
_entity_poly.entity_id
_entity_poly.type
_entity_poly.pdbx_seq_one_letter_code
_entity_poly.pdbx_strand_id
1 'polypeptide(L)'
;MVELHTQEIDTVFHALSDATRRQMLRELTRGERTVGQLAEPYAMSLAAASKHIKVLEGAGLVRREIQGRTHLCRLDPRPLATAHEWLSFYEHFWTDRLDALERLLREDDARKAAAKKSAAHPAPKPASKSGNEP
;
A
#
# COMPACT_ATOMS: atom_id res chain seq x y z
N MET A 1 19.81 -20.35 -4.31
CA MET A 1 20.13 -18.90 -4.23
C MET A 1 18.83 -18.14 -3.96
N VAL A 2 18.30 -18.21 -2.73
CA VAL A 2 17.06 -17.52 -2.31
C VAL A 2 17.26 -16.85 -0.93
N GLU A 3 18.14 -17.39 -0.11
CA GLU A 3 18.39 -16.93 1.26
C GLU A 3 18.94 -15.50 1.37
N LEU A 4 19.66 -14.99 0.35
CA LEU A 4 20.22 -13.63 0.38
C LEU A 4 19.14 -12.54 0.24
N HIS A 5 18.09 -12.78 -0.56
CA HIS A 5 17.01 -11.79 -0.73
C HIS A 5 16.12 -11.69 0.53
N THR A 6 15.94 -12.78 1.26
CA THR A 6 15.14 -12.80 2.50
C THR A 6 15.82 -12.00 3.61
N GLN A 7 17.14 -12.12 3.78
CA GLN A 7 17.83 -11.35 4.83
C GLN A 7 17.81 -9.85 4.56
N GLU A 8 17.99 -9.43 3.31
CA GLU A 8 17.91 -8.01 2.94
C GLU A 8 16.52 -7.43 3.22
N ILE A 9 15.47 -8.14 2.79
CA ILE A 9 14.09 -7.65 2.99
C ILE A 9 13.68 -7.64 4.47
N ASP A 10 14.14 -8.61 5.27
CA ASP A 10 13.91 -8.65 6.71
C ASP A 10 14.50 -7.41 7.40
N THR A 11 15.72 -7.01 7.02
CA THR A 11 16.34 -5.81 7.60
C THR A 11 15.60 -4.53 7.20
N VAL A 12 15.10 -4.46 5.97
CA VAL A 12 14.29 -3.32 5.49
C VAL A 12 12.97 -3.25 6.26
N PHE A 13 12.21 -4.33 6.37
CA PHE A 13 10.95 -4.33 7.12
C PHE A 13 11.17 -4.07 8.61
N HIS A 14 12.19 -4.68 9.21
CA HIS A 14 12.60 -4.38 10.57
C HIS A 14 12.89 -2.88 10.72
N ALA A 15 13.67 -2.27 9.82
CA ALA A 15 13.96 -0.85 9.83
C ALA A 15 12.70 0.01 9.62
N LEU A 16 11.76 -0.39 8.77
CA LEU A 16 10.53 0.37 8.51
C LEU A 16 9.45 0.18 9.57
N SER A 17 9.55 -0.79 10.49
CA SER A 17 8.54 -1.03 11.54
C SER A 17 8.40 0.13 12.55
N ASP A 18 9.44 0.93 12.75
CA ASP A 18 9.48 2.03 13.73
C ASP A 18 9.07 3.38 13.12
N ALA A 19 8.17 4.10 13.80
CA ALA A 19 7.62 5.36 13.31
C ALA A 19 8.68 6.47 13.18
N THR A 20 9.61 6.55 14.14
CA THR A 20 10.70 7.53 14.12
C THR A 20 11.62 7.29 12.93
N ARG A 21 12.00 6.04 12.65
CA ARG A 21 12.82 5.69 11.48
C ARG A 21 12.13 6.07 10.17
N ARG A 22 10.83 5.79 10.02
CA ARG A 22 10.06 6.22 8.83
C ARG A 22 10.02 7.74 8.69
N GLN A 23 9.89 8.48 9.79
CA GLN A 23 9.87 9.93 9.76
C GLN A 23 11.26 10.52 9.45
N MET A 24 12.35 9.95 9.98
CA MET A 24 13.72 10.34 9.62
C MET A 24 13.99 10.12 8.12
N LEU A 25 13.56 8.99 7.54
CA LEU A 25 13.65 8.76 6.10
C LEU A 25 12.87 9.79 5.30
N ARG A 26 11.67 10.16 5.77
CA ARG A 26 10.84 11.20 5.16
C ARG A 26 11.50 12.59 5.21
N GLU A 27 12.23 12.92 6.26
CA GLU A 27 12.99 14.17 6.30
C GLU A 27 14.18 14.14 5.34
N LEU A 28 14.81 12.98 5.16
CA LEU A 28 15.91 12.80 4.21
C LEU A 28 15.49 12.85 2.73
N THR A 29 14.20 12.72 2.40
CA THR A 29 13.72 12.98 1.03
C THR A 29 13.84 14.46 0.65
N ARG A 30 13.90 15.36 1.64
CA ARG A 30 14.01 16.80 1.44
C ARG A 30 15.47 17.28 1.30
N GLY A 31 16.44 16.39 1.53
CA GLY A 31 17.87 16.70 1.43
C GLY A 31 18.71 16.00 2.49
N GLU A 32 20.02 16.09 2.34
CA GLU A 32 21.00 15.54 3.27
C GLU A 32 20.94 16.28 4.61
N ARG A 33 21.02 15.54 5.72
CA ARG A 33 20.95 16.12 7.07
C ARG A 33 21.92 15.43 8.01
N THR A 34 22.39 16.16 9.00
CA THR A 34 23.19 15.59 10.10
C THR A 34 22.32 14.77 11.04
N VAL A 35 22.93 13.87 11.80
CA VAL A 35 22.22 13.13 12.87
C VAL A 35 21.59 14.10 13.88
N GLY A 36 22.23 15.23 14.16
CA GLY A 36 21.68 16.25 15.06
C GLY A 36 20.42 16.91 14.51
N GLN A 37 20.43 17.30 13.24
CA GLN A 37 19.24 17.85 12.55
C GLN A 37 18.11 16.84 12.44
N LEU A 38 18.43 15.55 12.28
CA LEU A 38 17.42 14.48 12.30
C LEU A 38 16.89 14.21 13.70
N ALA A 39 17.63 14.56 14.76
CA ALA A 39 17.20 14.37 16.14
C ALA A 39 16.35 15.54 16.67
N GLU A 40 16.55 16.75 16.16
CA GLU A 40 15.92 18.00 16.60
C GLU A 40 14.38 17.94 16.75
N PRO A 41 13.62 17.29 15.85
CA PRO A 41 12.16 17.21 15.99
C PRO A 41 11.68 16.32 17.15
N TYR A 42 12.57 15.58 17.80
CA TYR A 42 12.23 14.55 18.76
C TYR A 42 12.82 14.87 20.13
N ALA A 43 12.06 14.60 21.20
CA ALA A 43 12.54 14.68 22.58
C ALA A 43 13.43 13.47 22.94
N MET A 44 14.51 13.25 22.18
CA MET A 44 15.44 12.14 22.39
C MET A 44 16.90 12.59 22.36
N SER A 45 17.79 11.76 22.92
CA SER A 45 19.22 12.01 22.89
C SER A 45 19.82 11.74 21.50
N LEU A 46 20.97 12.36 21.20
CA LEU A 46 21.76 12.07 20.00
C LEU A 46 22.18 10.60 19.90
N ALA A 47 22.39 9.94 21.04
CA ALA A 47 22.70 8.52 21.08
C ALA A 47 21.50 7.67 20.63
N ALA A 48 20.28 8.02 21.04
CA ALA A 48 19.06 7.36 20.58
C ALA A 48 18.86 7.58 19.07
N ALA A 49 18.99 8.82 18.59
CA ALA A 49 18.92 9.12 17.16
C ALA A 49 19.99 8.34 16.37
N SER A 50 21.22 8.29 16.86
CA SER A 50 22.31 7.52 16.24
C SER A 50 21.98 6.03 16.14
N LYS A 51 21.27 5.46 17.12
CA LYS A 51 20.80 4.07 17.07
C LYS A 51 19.78 3.87 15.95
N HIS A 52 18.83 4.79 15.77
CA HIS A 52 17.89 4.75 14.65
C HIS A 52 18.62 4.83 13.31
N ILE A 53 19.58 5.74 13.16
CA ILE A 53 20.37 5.87 11.92
C ILE A 53 21.20 4.61 11.65
N LYS A 54 21.82 4.00 12.67
CA LYS A 54 22.57 2.74 12.49
C LYS A 54 21.68 1.60 11.97
N VAL A 55 20.44 1.50 12.45
CA VAL A 55 19.49 0.49 11.94
C VAL A 55 19.12 0.78 10.48
N LEU A 56 18.89 2.05 10.14
CA LEU A 56 18.60 2.46 8.76
C LEU A 56 19.77 2.21 7.81
N GLU A 57 21.00 2.48 8.28
CA GLU A 57 22.25 2.22 7.56
C GLU A 57 22.51 0.73 7.37
N GLY A 58 22.26 -0.08 8.41
CA GLY A 58 22.33 -1.54 8.32
C GLY A 58 21.33 -2.16 7.35
N ALA A 59 20.17 -1.51 7.15
CA ALA A 59 19.19 -1.88 6.12
C ALA A 59 19.47 -1.26 4.74
N GLY A 60 20.58 -0.52 4.59
CA GLY A 60 20.95 0.17 3.35
C GLY A 60 20.06 1.35 2.97
N LEU A 61 19.13 1.77 3.83
CA LEU A 61 18.16 2.85 3.56
C LEU A 61 18.77 4.25 3.75
N VAL A 62 19.90 4.34 4.45
CA VAL A 62 20.64 5.57 4.68
C VAL A 62 22.12 5.34 4.42
N ARG A 63 22.76 6.27 3.72
CA ARG A 63 24.22 6.36 3.60
C ARG A 63 24.75 7.52 4.42
N ARG A 64 25.88 7.31 5.05
CA ARG A 64 26.59 8.34 5.81
C ARG A 64 27.84 8.77 5.07
N GLU A 65 27.95 10.06 4.79
CA GLU A 65 29.14 10.67 4.18
C GLU A 65 29.77 11.66 5.16
N ILE A 66 31.11 11.70 5.14
CA ILE A 66 31.88 12.63 5.94
C ILE A 66 32.21 13.84 5.07
N GLN A 67 31.59 14.99 5.36
CA GLN A 67 31.95 16.27 4.77
C GLN A 67 32.70 17.10 5.83
N GLY A 68 34.03 17.12 5.72
CA GLY A 68 34.91 17.80 6.66
C GLY A 68 34.79 17.23 8.07
N ARG A 69 34.17 17.98 8.99
CA ARG A 69 33.96 17.59 10.39
C ARG A 69 32.55 17.05 10.67
N THR A 70 31.68 17.05 9.67
CA THR A 70 30.25 16.77 9.82
C THR A 70 29.88 15.46 9.14
N HIS A 71 29.10 14.63 9.83
CA HIS A 71 28.52 13.42 9.26
C HIS A 71 27.14 13.73 8.69
N LEU A 72 27.02 13.70 7.37
CA LEU A 72 25.76 13.86 6.66
C LEU A 72 25.13 12.50 6.41
N CYS A 73 23.84 12.42 6.64
CA CYS A 73 23.01 11.27 6.30
C CYS A 73 22.23 11.60 5.03
N ARG A 74 22.20 10.64 4.10
CA ARG A 74 21.48 10.72 2.84
C ARG A 74 20.57 9.52 2.68
N LEU A 75 19.37 9.73 2.16
CA LEU A 75 18.48 8.64 1.77
C LEU A 75 19.09 7.80 0.64
N ASP A 76 18.99 6.50 0.78
CA ASP A 76 19.24 5.55 -0.30
C ASP A 76 17.94 4.76 -0.57
N PRO A 77 17.23 5.04 -1.67
CA PRO A 77 15.94 4.44 -1.93
C PRO A 77 16.04 3.02 -2.50
N ARG A 78 17.24 2.52 -2.84
CA ARG A 78 17.40 1.22 -3.53
C ARG A 78 16.74 0.06 -2.78
N PRO A 79 16.91 -0.11 -1.45
CA PRO A 79 16.26 -1.21 -0.73
C PRO A 79 14.73 -1.08 -0.64
N LEU A 80 14.19 0.14 -0.82
CA LEU A 80 12.73 0.34 -0.87
C LEU A 80 12.13 -0.25 -2.15
N ALA A 81 12.87 -0.26 -3.26
CA ALA A 81 12.41 -0.86 -4.51
C ALA A 81 12.19 -2.38 -4.33
N THR A 82 13.13 -3.06 -3.69
CA THR A 82 13.01 -4.50 -3.37
C THR A 82 11.82 -4.80 -2.47
N ALA A 83 11.61 -3.98 -1.42
CA ALA A 83 10.44 -4.12 -0.55
C ALA A 83 9.12 -3.87 -1.31
N HIS A 84 9.12 -2.91 -2.23
CA HIS A 84 7.96 -2.65 -3.09
C HIS A 84 7.65 -3.84 -4.00
N GLU A 85 8.64 -4.38 -4.71
CA GLU A 85 8.46 -5.55 -5.58
C GLU A 85 7.88 -6.75 -4.83
N TRP A 86 8.35 -6.99 -3.61
CA TRP A 86 7.79 -8.05 -2.76
C TRP A 86 6.34 -7.79 -2.36
N LEU A 87 5.99 -6.54 -2.03
CA LEU A 87 4.60 -6.18 -1.71
C LEU A 87 3.68 -6.29 -2.93
N SER A 88 4.16 -5.94 -4.13
CA SER A 88 3.41 -6.04 -5.39
C SER A 88 3.00 -7.49 -5.72
N PHE A 89 3.79 -8.48 -5.31
CA PHE A 89 3.37 -9.89 -5.42
C PHE A 89 2.07 -10.15 -4.67
N TYR A 90 1.94 -9.59 -3.47
CA TYR A 90 0.75 -9.79 -2.65
C TYR A 90 -0.43 -8.92 -3.07
N GLU A 91 -0.21 -7.80 -3.77
CA GLU A 91 -1.25 -6.83 -4.19
C GLU A 91 -2.45 -7.48 -4.89
N HIS A 92 -2.23 -8.54 -5.67
CA HIS A 92 -3.29 -9.26 -6.36
C HIS A 92 -4.31 -9.93 -5.40
N PHE A 93 -3.88 -10.40 -4.23
CA PHE A 93 -4.76 -11.08 -3.28
C PHE A 93 -5.79 -10.16 -2.60
N TRP A 94 -5.49 -8.86 -2.51
CA TRP A 94 -6.40 -7.86 -1.92
C TRP A 94 -7.36 -7.32 -2.98
N THR A 95 -6.88 -7.19 -4.22
CA THR A 95 -7.68 -6.72 -5.37
C THR A 95 -8.67 -7.78 -5.85
N ASP A 96 -8.27 -9.06 -5.94
CA ASP A 96 -9.13 -10.15 -6.41
C ASP A 96 -10.40 -10.32 -5.56
N ARG A 97 -10.30 -10.09 -4.24
CA ARG A 97 -11.43 -10.18 -3.33
C ARG A 97 -12.39 -9.01 -3.48
N LEU A 98 -11.89 -7.82 -3.80
CA LEU A 98 -12.69 -6.65 -4.12
C LEU A 98 -13.38 -6.81 -5.49
N ASP A 99 -12.67 -7.35 -6.49
CA ASP A 99 -13.22 -7.64 -7.81
C ASP A 99 -14.33 -8.70 -7.75
N ALA A 100 -14.13 -9.74 -6.92
CA ALA A 100 -15.16 -10.75 -6.68
C ALA A 100 -16.40 -10.16 -6.00
N LEU A 101 -16.22 -9.26 -5.03
CA LEU A 101 -17.31 -8.55 -4.38
C LEU A 101 -18.05 -7.64 -5.36
N GLU A 102 -17.33 -6.89 -6.19
CA GLU A 102 -17.90 -6.02 -7.21
C GLU A 102 -18.78 -6.81 -8.18
N ARG A 103 -18.31 -7.96 -8.66
CA ARG A 103 -19.06 -8.85 -9.54
C ARG A 103 -20.38 -9.32 -8.91
N LEU A 104 -20.35 -9.77 -7.66
CA LEU A 104 -21.56 -10.22 -6.95
C LEU A 104 -22.58 -9.10 -6.75
N LEU A 105 -22.12 -7.88 -6.44
CA LEU A 105 -23.01 -6.71 -6.31
C LEU A 105 -23.66 -6.36 -7.65
N ARG A 106 -22.90 -6.33 -8.74
CA ARG A 106 -23.43 -6.07 -10.09
C ARG A 106 -24.47 -7.11 -10.52
N GLU A 107 -24.24 -8.38 -10.22
CA GLU A 107 -25.19 -9.47 -10.48
C GLU A 107 -26.49 -9.30 -9.67
N ASP A 108 -26.39 -8.88 -8.41
CA ASP A 108 -27.56 -8.63 -7.56
C ASP A 108 -28.39 -7.44 -8.04
N ASP A 109 -27.73 -6.34 -8.41
CA ASP A 109 -28.39 -5.16 -8.98
C ASP A 109 -29.07 -5.48 -10.32
N ALA A 110 -28.42 -6.29 -11.17
CA ALA A 110 -29.00 -6.77 -12.42
C ALA A 110 -30.24 -7.63 -12.19
N ARG A 111 -30.21 -8.55 -11.20
CA ARG A 111 -31.39 -9.34 -10.81
C ARG A 111 -32.54 -8.46 -10.32
N LYS A 112 -32.25 -7.49 -9.45
CA LYS A 112 -33.26 -6.55 -8.93
C LYS A 112 -33.88 -5.70 -10.05
N ALA A 113 -33.07 -5.25 -11.00
CA ALA A 113 -33.54 -4.50 -12.16
C ALA A 113 -34.44 -5.34 -13.09
N ALA A 114 -34.09 -6.61 -13.31
CA ALA A 114 -34.91 -7.54 -14.09
C ALA A 114 -36.26 -7.83 -13.42
N ALA A 115 -36.28 -8.05 -12.10
CA ALA A 115 -37.51 -8.24 -11.34
C ALA A 115 -38.43 -7.02 -11.34
N LYS A 116 -37.86 -5.80 -11.35
CA LYS A 116 -38.65 -4.56 -11.45
C LYS A 116 -39.25 -4.35 -12.85
N LYS A 117 -38.56 -4.78 -13.91
CA LYS A 117 -39.08 -4.72 -15.29
C LYS A 117 -40.21 -5.72 -15.54
N SER A 118 -40.14 -6.93 -14.99
CA SER A 118 -41.23 -7.91 -15.11
C SER A 118 -42.47 -7.50 -14.31
N ALA A 119 -42.31 -6.81 -13.19
CA ALA A 119 -43.43 -6.25 -12.43
C ALA A 119 -44.09 -5.03 -13.10
N ALA A 120 -43.37 -4.30 -13.96
CA ALA A 120 -43.86 -3.10 -14.66
C ALA A 120 -44.54 -3.38 -16.01
N HIS A 121 -44.53 -4.62 -16.51
CA HIS A 121 -45.20 -5.01 -17.76
C HIS A 121 -46.37 -5.96 -17.44
N PRO A 122 -47.57 -5.44 -17.10
CA PRO A 122 -48.74 -6.30 -16.94
C PRO A 122 -49.15 -6.84 -18.33
N ALA A 123 -49.43 -8.14 -18.38
CA ALA A 123 -49.81 -8.84 -19.60
C ALA A 123 -50.96 -8.14 -20.35
N PRO A 124 -50.96 -8.13 -21.70
CA PRO A 124 -52.11 -7.62 -22.46
C PRO A 124 -53.33 -8.51 -22.16
N LYS A 125 -54.44 -7.87 -21.77
CA LYS A 125 -55.72 -8.54 -21.50
C LYS A 125 -56.12 -9.42 -22.69
N PRO A 126 -56.55 -10.68 -22.48
CA PRO A 126 -56.99 -11.53 -23.58
C PRO A 126 -58.28 -10.95 -24.17
N ALA A 127 -58.26 -10.66 -25.47
CA ALA A 127 -59.41 -10.22 -26.23
C ALA A 127 -60.48 -11.32 -26.25
N SER A 128 -61.66 -11.02 -25.71
CA SER A 128 -62.83 -11.88 -25.77
C SER A 128 -63.30 -12.01 -27.22
N LYS A 129 -63.17 -13.21 -27.82
CA LYS A 129 -63.91 -13.54 -29.04
C LYS A 129 -65.34 -13.92 -28.65
N SER A 130 -66.29 -13.06 -29.04
CA SER A 130 -67.73 -13.29 -28.97
C SER A 130 -68.25 -13.58 -30.38
N GLY A 131 -69.02 -14.67 -30.53
CA GLY A 131 -69.98 -14.96 -31.61
C GLY A 131 -69.37 -15.22 -32.99
N ASN A 132 -69.92 -16.05 -33.87
CA ASN A 132 -71.22 -16.71 -33.92
C ASN A 132 -71.13 -17.80 -35.02
N GLU A 133 -71.78 -18.95 -34.80
CA GLU A 133 -72.10 -19.94 -35.83
C GLU A 133 -73.11 -19.37 -36.83
N PRO A 134 -73.17 -19.96 -38.02
CA PRO A 134 -74.43 -20.62 -38.37
C PRO A 134 -74.29 -22.10 -38.71
#